data_AF-A0A3R8TW65-F1
#
_entry.id   AF-A0A3R8TW65-F1
#
_cell.length_a   1.000
_cell.length_b   1.000
_cell.length_c   1.000
_cell.angle_alpha   90.00
_cell.angle_beta   90.00
_cell.angle_gamma   90.00
#
_symmetry.space_group_name_H-M   'P 1'
#
loop_
_entity.id
_entity.type
_entity.pdbx_description
1 polymer ?
#
loop_
_entity_poly.entity_id
_entity_poly.type
_entity_poly.pdbx_seq_one_letter_code
_entity_poly.pdbx_strand_id
1 'polypeptide(L)' 'LDPAARRAGMDRANPLYVLRNWLAQEAIEQAEHGDLGGVHALQLLLQHPYDAQPGAERYAAKRPAWALNKAGCSMLSCSS' A
#
# COMPACT_ATOMS: atom_id res chain seq x y z
N LEU A 1 3.14 -10.12 28.72
CA LEU A 1 3.31 -8.69 28.39
C LEU A 1 2.02 -7.96 28.74
N ASP A 2 2.11 -6.80 29.38
CA ASP A 2 0.99 -5.86 29.48
C ASP A 2 0.42 -5.57 28.07
N PRO A 3 -0.91 -5.38 27.91
CA PRO A 3 -1.52 -5.03 26.63
C PRO A 3 -0.82 -3.92 25.83
N ALA A 4 -0.34 -2.85 26.46
CA ALA A 4 0.33 -1.76 25.75
C ALA A 4 1.71 -2.20 25.23
N ALA A 5 2.49 -2.91 26.05
CA ALA A 5 3.77 -3.48 25.63
C ALA A 5 3.60 -4.49 24.49
N ARG A 6 2.54 -5.31 24.50
CA ARG A 6 2.22 -6.24 23.41
C ARG A 6 1.88 -5.49 22.13
N ARG A 7 1.02 -4.47 22.20
CA ARG A 7 0.63 -3.65 21.04
C ARG A 7 1.85 -2.98 20.41
N ALA A 8 2.69 -2.32 21.21
CA ALA A 8 3.91 -1.68 20.72
C ALA A 8 4.86 -2.67 20.01
N GLY A 9 4.96 -3.90 20.48
CA GLY A 9 5.71 -4.96 19.79
C GLY A 9 5.10 -5.35 18.44
N MET A 10 3.76 -5.44 18.38
CA MET A 10 3.05 -5.75 17.13
C MET A 10 3.17 -4.62 16.11
N ASP A 11 3.04 -3.36 16.52
CA ASP A 11 3.07 -2.20 15.61
C ASP A 11 4.45 -2.03 14.97
N ARG A 12 5.52 -2.40 15.68
CA ARG A 12 6.90 -2.39 15.15
C ARG A 12 7.20 -3.51 14.15
N ALA A 13 6.38 -4.56 14.13
CA ALA A 13 6.61 -5.75 13.30
C ALA A 13 5.59 -5.88 12.16
N ASN A 14 4.38 -5.33 12.33
CA ASN A 14 3.29 -5.43 11.37
C ASN A 14 3.14 -4.09 10.64
N PRO A 15 3.51 -4.00 9.35
CA PRO A 15 3.40 -2.75 8.61
C PRO A 15 1.94 -2.35 8.45
N LEU A 16 1.67 -1.06 8.64
CA LEU A 16 0.38 -0.44 8.33
C LEU A 16 0.22 -0.26 6.82
N TYR A 17 1.31 0.08 6.12
CA TYR A 17 1.35 0.31 4.69
C TYR A 17 2.15 -0.78 3.98
N VAL A 18 1.56 -1.34 2.92
CA VAL A 18 2.23 -2.32 2.04
C VAL A 18 1.99 -1.93 0.60
N LEU A 19 2.92 -2.26 -0.30
CA LEU A 19 2.77 -1.99 -1.73
C LEU A 19 1.73 -2.95 -2.33
N ARG A 20 0.45 -2.62 -2.17
CA ARG A 20 -0.67 -3.40 -2.75
C ARG A 20 -0.68 -3.19 -4.26
N ASN A 21 -0.93 -4.26 -5.02
CA ASN A 21 -0.95 -4.18 -6.49
C ASN A 21 -1.89 -3.10 -7.04
N TRP A 22 -3.04 -2.85 -6.40
CA TRP A 22 -3.97 -1.82 -6.87
C TRP A 22 -3.43 -0.40 -6.68
N LEU A 23 -2.65 -0.14 -5.63
CA LEU A 23 -1.96 1.13 -5.43
C LEU A 23 -0.85 1.30 -6.48
N ALA A 24 -0.09 0.24 -6.74
CA ALA A 24 0.93 0.24 -7.77
C ALA A 24 0.33 0.48 -9.16
N GLN A 25 -0.79 -0.17 -9.49
CA GLN A 25 -1.48 0.01 -10.77
C GLN A 25 -2.01 1.45 -10.94
N GLU A 26 -2.59 2.06 -9.90
CA GLU A 26 -2.99 3.48 -9.94
C GLU A 26 -1.79 4.39 -10.23
N ALA A 27 -0.64 4.14 -9.60
CA ALA A 27 0.57 4.92 -9.81
C ALA A 27 1.18 4.71 -11.21
N ILE A 28 1.14 3.48 -11.74
CA ILE A 28 1.58 3.16 -13.10
C ILE A 28 0.72 3.91 -14.13
N GLU A 29 -0.60 3.90 -13.96
CA GLU A 29 -1.51 4.58 -14.90
C GLU A 29 -1.31 6.09 -14.89
N GLN A 30 -1.09 6.69 -13.72
CA GLN A 30 -0.73 8.11 -13.64
C GLN A 30 0.60 8.39 -14.37
N ALA A 31 1.61 7.53 -14.15
CA ALA A 31 2.92 7.67 -14.76
C ALA A 31 2.87 7.54 -16.30
N GLU A 32 2.03 6.65 -16.83
CA GLU A 32 1.80 6.51 -18.28
C GLU A 32 1.21 7.79 -18.91
N HIS A 33 0.50 8.60 -18.12
CA HIS A 33 -0.01 9.92 -18.53
C HIS A 33 0.96 11.06 -18.19
N GLY A 34 2.19 10.74 -17.77
CA GLY A 34 3.22 11.72 -17.43
C GLY A 34 3.19 12.25 -15.99
N ASP A 35 2.34 11.71 -15.12
CA ASP A 35 2.25 12.09 -13.71
C ASP A 35 2.93 11.06 -12.80
N LEU A 36 4.12 11.41 -12.28
CA LEU A 36 4.87 10.56 -11.35
C LEU A 36 4.49 10.76 -9.87
N GLY A 37 3.50 11.61 -9.57
CA GLY A 37 3.08 11.94 -8.21
C GLY A 37 2.71 10.71 -7.39
N GLY A 38 1.95 9.78 -7.97
CA GLY A 38 1.58 8.52 -7.31
C GLY A 38 2.78 7.64 -6.95
N VAL A 39 3.78 7.57 -7.84
CA VAL A 39 5.02 6.79 -7.61
C VAL A 39 5.82 7.39 -6.46
N HIS A 40 6.04 8.70 -6.46
CA HIS A 40 6.76 9.38 -5.39
C HIS A 40 6.04 9.29 -4.05
N ALA A 41 4.70 9.40 -4.04
CA ALA A 41 3.91 9.25 -2.83
C ALA A 41 4.08 7.85 -2.22
N LEU A 42 4.00 6.78 -3.02
CA LEU A 42 4.22 5.42 -2.55
C LEU A 42 5.67 5.21 -2.07
N GLN A 43 6.65 5.78 -2.76
CA GLN A 43 8.06 5.70 -2.36
C GLN A 43 8.31 6.33 -0.99
N LEU A 44 7.74 7.52 -0.73
CA LEU A 44 7.87 8.20 0.56
C LEU A 44 7.14 7.43 1.67
N LEU A 45 5.92 6.99 1.40
CA LEU A 45 5.11 6.24 2.36
C LEU A 45 5.81 4.97 2.85
N LEU A 46 6.39 4.20 1.92
CA LEU A 46 7.00 2.91 2.20
C LEU A 46 8.38 2.99 2.90
N GLN A 47 8.95 4.19 3.08
CA GLN A 47 10.12 4.38 3.94
C GLN A 47 9.76 4.25 5.43
N HIS A 48 8.51 4.54 5.80
CA HIS A 48 7.99 4.45 7.16
C HIS A 48 6.68 3.64 7.20
N PRO A 49 6.71 2.35 6.82
CA PRO A 49 5.49 1.57 6.58
C PRO A 49 4.77 1.15 7.88
N TYR A 50 5.44 1.28 9.02
CA TYR A 50 4.91 0.93 10.35
C TYR A 50 4.25 2.10 11.06
N ASP A 51 4.58 3.33 10.66
CA ASP A 51 4.13 4.56 11.34
C ASP A 51 2.88 5.11 10.67
N ALA A 52 1.85 5.46 11.43
CA ALA A 52 0.67 6.14 10.87
C ALA A 52 1.04 7.55 10.40
N GLN A 53 0.76 7.84 9.13
CA GLN A 53 1.07 9.12 8.49
C GLN A 53 -0.24 9.90 8.22
N PRO A 54 -0.42 11.13 8.73
CA PRO A 54 -1.63 11.93 8.51
C PRO A 54 -1.94 12.12 7.02
N GLY A 55 -3.18 11.85 6.61
CA GLY A 55 -3.60 11.98 5.20
C GLY A 55 -3.26 10.76 4.32
N ALA A 56 -2.60 9.75 4.88
CA ALA A 56 -2.24 8.51 4.17
C ALA A 56 -3.23 7.36 4.42
N GLU A 57 -4.41 7.62 4.98
CA GLU A 57 -5.40 6.62 5.36
C GLU A 57 -5.84 5.77 4.15
N ARG A 58 -5.87 6.37 2.95
CA ARG A 58 -6.18 5.66 1.70
C ARG A 58 -5.23 4.50 1.41
N TYR A 59 -3.96 4.61 1.82
CA TYR A 59 -2.94 3.61 1.51
C TYR A 59 -2.98 2.40 2.46
N ALA A 60 -3.58 2.56 3.64
CA ALA A 60 -3.89 1.47 4.56
C ALA A 60 -5.23 0.76 4.22
N ALA A 61 -6.03 1.34 3.31
CA ALA A 61 -7.34 0.83 2.98
C ALA A 61 -7.29 -0.57 2.34
N LYS A 62 -8.41 -1.28 2.47
CA LYS A 62 -8.64 -2.52 1.74
C LYS A 62 -8.69 -2.24 0.24
N ARG A 63 -8.38 -3.27 -0.56
CA ARG A 63 -8.51 -3.20 -2.01
C ARG A 63 -9.94 -2.75 -2.40
N PRO A 64 -10.09 -1.73 -3.26
CA PRO A 64 -11.39 -1.26 -3.73
C PRO A 64 -12.04 -2.26 -4.69
N ALA A 65 -13.37 -2.18 -4.85
CA ALA A 65 -14.14 -3.13 -5.64
C ALA A 65 -13.74 -3.17 -7.13
N TRP A 66 -13.42 -2.02 -7.73
CA TRP A 66 -13.00 -1.94 -9.14
C TRP A 66 -11.72 -2.75 -9.43
N ALA A 67 -10.83 -2.88 -8.44
CA ALA A 67 -9.54 -3.53 -8.60
C ALA A 67 -9.65 -5.06 -8.64
N LEU A 68 -10.84 -5.63 -8.40
CA LEU A 68 -11.09 -7.07 -8.51
C LEU A 68 -11.03 -7.58 -9.96
N ASN A 69 -11.41 -6.74 -10.93
CA ASN A 69 -11.48 -7.13 -12.35
C ASN A 69 -10.41 -6.43 -13.21
N LYS A 70 -9.47 -5.75 -12.57
CA LYS A 70 -8.41 -4.99 -13.25
C LYS A 70 -7.18 -5.87 -13.45
N ALA A 71 -6.71 -5.96 -14.69
CA ALA A 71 -5.41 -6.57 -14.99
C ALA A 71 -4.31 -5.90 -14.16
N GLY A 72 -3.35 -6.69 -13.68
CA GLY A 72 -2.31 -6.23 -12.74
C GLY A 72 -2.72 -6.22 -11.26
N CYS A 73 -4.02 -6.15 -10.93
CA CYS A 73 -4.50 -6.04 -9.53
C CYS A 73 -5.02 -7.35 -8.92
N SER A 74 -5.57 -8.25 -9.75
CA SER A 74 -6.23 -9.49 -9.31
C SER A 74 -5.84 -10.72 -10.10
N MET A 75 -5.46 -10.55 -11.38
CA MET A 75 -4.85 -11.61 -12.18
C MET A 75 -3.40 -11.78 -11.73
N LEU A 76 -3.16 -12.76 -10.88
CA LEU A 76 -1.83 -13.29 -10.64
C LEU A 76 -1.46 -14.17 -11.83
N SER A 77 -0.40 -13.81 -12.54
CA SER A 77 0.25 -14.73 -13.48
C SER A 77 0.74 -15.93 -12.67
N CYS A 78 0.28 -17.14 -13.00
CA CYS A 78 0.91 -18.36 -12.54
C CYS A 78 2.22 -18.56 -13.33
N SER A 79 3.26 -17.81 -12.99
CA SER A 79 4.63 -18.26 -13.25
C SER A 79 5.07 -19.09 -12.04
N SER A 80 4.84 -20.40 -12.12
CA SER A 80 5.49 -21.40 -11.27
C SER A 80 6.93 -21.63 -11.71
#